data_AF-A0A210QVM3-F1
#
_entry.id   AF-A0A210QVM3-F1
#
_cell.length_a   1.000
_cell.length_b   1.000
_cell.length_c   1.000
_cell.angle_alpha   90.00
_cell.angle_beta   90.00
_cell.angle_gamma   90.00
#
_symmetry.space_group_name_H-M   'P 1'
#
loop_
_entity.id
_entity.type
_entity.pdbx_description
1 polymer ?
#
loop_
_entity_poly.entity_id
_entity_poly.type
_entity_poly.pdbx_seq_one_letter_code
_entity_poly.pdbx_strand_id
1 'polypeptide(L)'
;MGFTDVYVGWPGSVHDARIYTNSSVCLKASELFPTQSHLIGDGAYPLSKTMMTPYRDNGHLSPKQRNYNRKHASTRVVVERANGLLKIKWRRLHHLEMINVDSMCRVICASCVLHNFVLAEDGADKLPEPEVEEDGDDETQAI
;
A
#
# COMPACT_ATOMS: atom_id res chain seq x y z
N MET A 1 9.78 -9.06 -0.94
CA MET A 1 8.82 -7.99 -0.60
C MET A 1 7.66 -8.61 0.15
N GLY A 2 7.68 -8.56 1.50
CA GLY A 2 6.69 -9.24 2.33
C GLY A 2 5.76 -8.28 3.05
N PHE A 3 4.62 -8.79 3.52
CA PHE A 3 3.62 -8.05 4.28
C PHE A 3 3.85 -8.25 5.78
N THR A 4 3.98 -7.17 6.54
CA THR A 4 4.22 -7.25 8.00
C THR A 4 2.93 -7.10 8.79
N ASP A 5 2.04 -6.22 8.35
CA ASP A 5 0.72 -5.99 8.93
C ASP A 5 -0.29 -5.88 7.79
N VAL A 6 -1.50 -6.40 8.01
CA VAL A 6 -2.59 -6.40 7.02
C VAL A 6 -3.87 -5.97 7.74
N TYR A 7 -4.31 -4.75 7.47
CA TYR A 7 -5.51 -4.17 8.05
C TYR A 7 -6.60 -4.06 6.99
N VAL A 8 -7.67 -4.85 7.13
CA VAL A 8 -8.72 -5.06 6.11
C VAL A 8 -10.13 -4.96 6.73
N GLY A 9 -11.16 -4.92 5.87
CA GLY A 9 -12.57 -4.90 6.29
C GLY A 9 -13.25 -3.54 6.17
N TRP A 10 -12.57 -2.56 5.59
CA TRP A 10 -13.15 -1.25 5.29
C TRP A 10 -13.70 -1.18 3.87
N PRO A 11 -14.85 -0.52 3.65
CA PRO A 11 -15.35 -0.24 2.30
C PRO A 11 -14.36 0.61 1.50
N GLY A 12 -14.25 0.38 0.18
CA GLY A 12 -13.35 1.12 -0.70
C GLY A 12 -13.67 2.63 -0.83
N SER A 13 -14.85 3.07 -0.37
CA SER A 13 -15.22 4.49 -0.32
C SER A 13 -14.65 5.23 0.90
N VAL A 14 -14.05 4.52 1.86
CA VAL A 14 -13.49 5.14 3.06
C VAL A 14 -12.09 5.65 2.78
N HIS A 15 -11.83 6.92 3.12
CA HIS A 15 -10.51 7.52 2.96
C HIS A 15 -9.42 6.77 3.72
N ASP A 16 -8.29 6.55 3.06
CA ASP A 16 -7.10 5.88 3.60
C ASP A 16 -6.61 6.48 4.93
N ALA A 17 -6.65 7.81 5.06
CA ALA A 17 -6.33 8.49 6.32
C ALA A 17 -7.17 7.99 7.51
N ARG A 18 -8.47 7.73 7.27
CA ARG A 18 -9.38 7.21 8.30
C ARG A 18 -9.08 5.76 8.61
N ILE A 19 -8.80 4.94 7.60
CA ILE A 19 -8.41 3.53 7.77
C ILE A 19 -7.13 3.46 8.62
N TYR A 20 -6.09 4.24 8.27
CA TYR A 20 -4.85 4.30 9.03
C TYR A 20 -5.06 4.73 10.48
N THR A 21 -5.82 5.81 10.71
CA THR A 21 -6.06 6.33 12.08
C THR A 21 -6.74 5.28 12.98
N ASN A 22 -7.52 4.37 12.42
CA ASN A 22 -8.18 3.29 13.15
C ASN A 22 -7.38 1.97 13.18
N SER A 23 -6.24 1.91 12.50
CA SER A 23 -5.39 0.73 12.46
C SER A 23 -4.58 0.55 13.74
N SER A 24 -4.28 -0.70 14.09
CA SER A 24 -3.35 -1.06 15.17
C SER A 24 -1.99 -0.40 14.99
N VAL A 25 -1.53 -0.27 13.74
CA VAL A 25 -0.25 0.36 13.37
C VAL A 25 -0.20 1.82 13.79
N CYS A 26 -1.25 2.60 13.55
CA CYS A 26 -1.28 3.99 14.00
C CYS A 26 -1.40 4.09 15.52
N LEU A 27 -2.28 3.29 16.12
CA LEU A 27 -2.55 3.36 17.57
C LEU A 27 -1.34 2.94 18.42
N LYS A 28 -0.50 2.04 17.90
CA LYS A 28 0.68 1.51 18.60
C LYS A 28 2.00 1.95 17.97
N ALA A 29 1.98 3.00 17.14
CA ALA A 29 3.16 3.40 16.36
C ALA A 29 4.40 3.65 17.22
N SER A 30 4.25 4.25 18.42
CA SER A 30 5.35 4.51 19.35
C SER A 30 5.96 3.26 19.97
N GLU A 31 5.21 2.15 20.02
CA GLU A 31 5.67 0.86 20.54
C GLU A 31 6.25 -0.01 19.42
N LEU A 32 5.68 0.07 18.22
CA LEU A 32 6.04 -0.78 17.07
C LEU A 32 7.29 -0.28 16.34
N PHE A 33 7.54 1.02 16.33
CA PHE A 33 8.60 1.62 15.53
C PHE A 33 9.69 2.25 16.40
N PRO A 34 10.98 2.10 16.04
CA PRO A 34 12.08 2.77 16.72
C PRO A 34 11.89 4.30 16.73
N THR A 35 12.45 4.95 17.75
CA THR A 35 12.52 6.42 17.77
C THR A 35 13.24 6.94 16.52
N GLN A 36 12.75 8.05 15.96
CA GLN A 36 13.28 8.66 14.73
C GLN A 36 13.10 7.83 13.45
N SER A 37 12.10 6.94 13.43
CA SER A 37 11.64 6.29 12.20
C SER A 37 10.26 6.81 11.80
N HIS A 38 9.98 6.74 10.49
CA HIS A 38 8.72 7.18 9.91
C HIS A 38 8.23 6.17 8.88
N LEU A 39 6.93 5.97 8.85
CA LEU A 39 6.22 5.31 7.76
C LEU A 39 6.23 6.21 6.53
N ILE A 40 6.27 5.59 5.36
CA ILE A 40 6.16 6.27 4.07
C ILE A 40 4.72 6.08 3.57
N GLY A 41 3.92 7.14 3.68
CA GLY A 41 2.56 7.21 3.16
C GLY A 41 2.51 7.91 1.81
N ASP A 42 1.41 7.73 1.10
CA ASP A 42 1.11 8.51 -0.10
C ASP A 42 0.36 9.81 0.20
N GLY A 43 -0.10 10.48 -0.85
CA GLY A 43 -0.81 11.76 -0.72
C GLY A 43 -2.18 11.66 -0.04
N ALA A 44 -2.75 10.46 0.12
CA ALA A 44 -4.02 10.22 0.80
C ALA A 44 -3.88 10.16 2.33
N TYR A 45 -2.65 10.00 2.84
CA TYR A 45 -2.37 10.01 4.28
C TYR A 45 -1.97 11.41 4.78
N PRO A 46 -2.24 11.72 6.07
CA PRO A 46 -1.77 12.95 6.67
C PRO A 46 -0.28 12.88 7.05
N LEU A 47 0.44 13.99 6.93
CA LEU A 47 1.79 14.14 7.47
C LEU A 47 1.74 14.13 9.00
N SER A 48 2.61 13.37 9.67
CA SER A 48 2.64 13.28 11.13
C SER A 48 4.05 13.02 11.66
N LYS A 49 4.21 12.89 12.99
CA LYS A 49 5.48 12.49 13.61
C LYS A 49 5.90 11.06 13.25
N THR A 50 4.97 10.23 12.78
CA THR A 50 5.19 8.82 12.47
C THR A 50 5.00 8.52 10.98
N MET A 51 4.57 9.48 10.17
CA MET A 51 4.26 9.31 8.75
C MET A 51 4.82 10.47 7.93
N MET A 52 5.63 10.15 6.92
CA MET A 52 6.07 11.07 5.88
C MET A 52 5.23 10.88 4.62
N THR A 53 4.85 11.99 3.99
CA THR A 53 4.01 12.00 2.77
C THR A 53 4.62 12.95 1.73
N PRO A 54 4.28 12.82 0.43
CA PRO A 54 4.78 13.73 -0.60
C PRO A 54 4.22 15.15 -0.42
N TYR A 55 4.94 16.15 -0.91
CA TYR A 55 4.37 17.50 -1.07
C TYR A 55 3.25 17.45 -2.09
N ARG A 56 2.11 18.07 -1.80
CA ARG A 56 1.01 18.23 -2.76
C ARG A 56 1.48 19.10 -3.92
N ASP A 57 1.36 18.58 -5.14
CA ASP A 57 1.68 19.33 -6.34
C ASP A 57 0.49 20.19 -6.76
N ASN A 58 0.61 21.50 -6.55
CA ASN A 58 -0.34 22.51 -6.98
C ASN A 58 0.22 23.36 -8.13
N GLY A 59 1.21 22.82 -8.87
CA GLY A 59 1.93 23.51 -9.94
C GLY A 59 3.11 24.37 -9.47
N HIS A 60 3.25 24.60 -8.16
CA HIS A 60 4.21 25.56 -7.60
C HIS A 60 5.31 24.90 -6.75
N LEU A 61 5.59 23.61 -6.95
CA LEU A 61 6.64 22.91 -6.22
C LEU A 61 8.04 23.45 -6.55
N SER A 62 8.78 23.83 -5.52
CA SER A 62 10.19 24.19 -5.63
C SER A 62 11.04 23.01 -6.13
N PRO A 63 12.23 23.24 -6.71
CA PRO A 63 13.12 22.18 -7.16
C PRO A 63 13.47 21.17 -6.04
N LYS A 64 13.61 21.64 -4.79
CA LYS A 64 13.86 20.77 -3.62
C LYS A 64 12.67 19.86 -3.32
N GLN A 65 11.45 20.39 -3.36
CA GLN A 65 10.23 19.60 -3.14
C GLN A 65 10.00 18.58 -4.26
N ARG A 66 10.24 18.96 -5.52
CA ARG A 66 10.20 18.00 -6.65
C ARG A 66 11.21 16.87 -6.48
N ASN A 67 12.44 17.19 -6.08
CA ASN A 67 13.45 16.17 -5.81
C ASN A 67 13.07 15.26 -4.64
N TYR A 68 12.47 15.81 -3.58
CA TYR A 68 11.92 15.02 -2.48
C TYR A 68 10.80 14.09 -2.97
N ASN A 69 9.78 14.61 -3.67
CA ASN A 69 8.67 13.82 -4.18
C ASN A 69 9.15 12.68 -5.09
N ARG A 70 10.16 12.93 -5.95
CA ARG A 70 10.78 11.89 -6.79
C ARG A 70 11.39 10.77 -5.96
N LYS A 71 12.18 11.11 -4.93
CA LYS A 71 12.78 10.12 -4.02
C LYS A 71 11.72 9.38 -3.22
N HIS A 72 10.71 10.10 -2.72
CA HIS A 72 9.58 9.54 -2.01
C HIS A 72 8.84 8.51 -2.87
N ALA A 73 8.51 8.85 -4.12
CA ALA A 73 7.89 7.93 -5.08
C ALA A 73 8.75 6.69 -5.32
N SER A 74 10.08 6.83 -5.48
CA SER A 74 10.95 5.66 -5.69
C SER A 74 10.94 4.65 -4.53
N THR A 75 10.70 5.10 -3.29
CA THR A 75 10.60 4.19 -2.14
C THR A 75 9.29 3.38 -2.16
N ARG A 76 8.24 3.90 -2.79
CA ARG A 76 6.92 3.25 -2.87
C ARG A 76 6.82 2.16 -3.94
N VAL A 77 7.75 2.12 -4.89
CA VAL A 77 7.83 1.05 -5.90
C VAL A 77 7.83 -0.34 -5.24
N VAL A 78 8.41 -0.47 -4.04
CA VAL A 78 8.43 -1.72 -3.28
C VAL A 78 7.02 -2.19 -2.89
N VAL A 79 6.14 -1.28 -2.43
CA VAL A 79 4.77 -1.65 -2.03
C VAL A 79 3.88 -1.91 -3.24
N GLU A 80 4.03 -1.13 -4.30
CA GLU A 80 3.30 -1.33 -5.57
C GLU A 80 3.64 -2.69 -6.18
N ARG A 81 4.94 -3.01 -6.25
CA ARG A 81 5.40 -4.33 -6.71
C ARG A 81 4.91 -5.44 -5.78
N ALA A 82 4.95 -5.29 -4.46
CA ALA A 82 4.42 -6.31 -3.54
C ALA A 82 2.93 -6.61 -3.80
N ASN A 83 2.12 -5.57 -3.97
CA ASN A 83 0.69 -5.69 -4.26
C ASN A 83 0.41 -6.31 -5.64
N GLY A 84 1.16 -5.90 -6.67
CA GLY A 84 1.03 -6.48 -8.02
C GLY A 84 1.33 -7.99 -8.01
N LEU A 85 2.44 -8.38 -7.37
CA LEU A 85 2.82 -9.80 -7.25
C LEU A 85 1.80 -10.63 -6.48
N LEU A 86 1.24 -10.06 -5.41
CA LEU A 86 0.18 -10.70 -4.64
C LEU A 86 -1.04 -10.99 -5.51
N LYS A 87 -1.50 -10.01 -6.29
CA LYS A 87 -2.67 -10.14 -7.17
C LYS A 87 -2.44 -11.14 -8.30
N ILE A 88 -1.29 -11.07 -8.98
CA ILE A 88 -0.89 -11.99 -10.06
C ILE A 88 -0.87 -13.44 -9.57
N LYS A 89 -0.26 -13.67 -8.40
CA LYS A 89 -0.12 -15.02 -7.84
C LYS A 89 -1.44 -15.56 -7.30
N TRP A 90 -2.21 -14.74 -6.60
CA TRP A 90 -3.46 -15.12 -5.96
C TRP A 90 -4.65 -14.55 -6.71
N ARG A 91 -4.90 -15.08 -7.92
CA ARG A 91 -5.93 -14.58 -8.84
C ARG A 91 -7.33 -14.45 -8.24
N ARG A 92 -7.65 -15.20 -7.17
CA ARG A 92 -8.92 -15.06 -6.45
C ARG A 92 -9.15 -13.63 -5.92
N LEU A 93 -8.08 -12.86 -5.68
CA LEU A 93 -8.17 -11.46 -5.26
C LEU A 93 -8.78 -10.53 -6.33
N HIS A 94 -8.77 -10.91 -7.61
CA HIS A 94 -9.46 -10.15 -8.67
C HIS A 94 -10.97 -10.36 -8.66
N HIS A 95 -11.45 -11.43 -8.01
CA HIS A 95 -12.86 -11.83 -8.02
C HIS A 95 -13.35 -12.14 -6.60
N LEU A 96 -13.27 -11.14 -5.73
CA LEU A 96 -13.86 -11.19 -4.40
C LEU A 96 -15.35 -10.83 -4.48
N GLU A 97 -16.21 -11.83 -4.37
CA GLU A 97 -17.65 -11.63 -4.28
C GLU A 97 -17.99 -10.90 -2.97
N MET A 98 -18.57 -9.69 -3.08
CA MET A 98 -18.94 -8.84 -1.93
C MET A 98 -20.20 -9.34 -1.19
N ILE A 99 -20.28 -10.64 -0.92
CA ILE A 99 -21.40 -11.27 -0.21
C ILE A 99 -21.14 -11.26 1.31
N ASN A 100 -19.89 -11.45 1.73
CA ASN A 100 -19.51 -11.51 3.14
C ASN A 100 -18.13 -10.87 3.36
N VAL A 101 -18.09 -9.77 4.12
CA VAL A 101 -16.87 -9.01 4.43
C VAL A 101 -15.85 -9.85 5.20
N ASP A 102 -16.29 -10.67 6.16
CA ASP A 102 -15.39 -11.51 6.95
C ASP A 102 -14.68 -12.55 6.08
N SER A 103 -15.42 -13.18 5.16
CA SER A 103 -14.85 -14.13 4.20
C SER A 103 -13.83 -13.45 3.28
N MET A 104 -14.13 -12.24 2.79
CA MET A 104 -13.18 -11.47 1.97
C MET A 104 -11.91 -11.13 2.75
N CYS A 105 -12.05 -10.65 3.99
CA CYS A 105 -10.91 -10.34 4.85
C CYS A 105 -10.03 -11.57 5.08
N ARG A 106 -10.63 -12.74 5.33
CA ARG A 106 -9.90 -14.00 5.50
C ARG A 106 -9.13 -14.39 4.24
N VAL A 107 -9.74 -14.26 3.07
CA VAL A 107 -9.07 -14.54 1.79
C VAL A 107 -7.87 -13.60 1.58
N ILE A 108 -8.06 -12.29 1.80
CA ILE A 108 -6.98 -11.30 1.66
C ILE A 108 -5.83 -11.60 2.62
N CYS A 109 -6.13 -11.80 3.91
CA CYS A 109 -5.12 -12.12 4.91
C CYS A 109 -4.40 -13.43 4.61
N ALA A 110 -5.12 -14.48 4.21
CA ALA A 110 -4.53 -15.76 3.84
C ALA A 110 -3.59 -15.62 2.63
N SER A 111 -3.98 -14.84 1.62
CA SER A 111 -3.11 -14.54 0.47
C SER A 111 -1.81 -13.85 0.89
N CYS A 112 -1.86 -12.86 1.78
CA CYS A 112 -0.66 -12.19 2.28
C CYS A 112 0.26 -13.15 3.06
N VAL A 113 -0.31 -14.01 3.91
CA VAL A 113 0.45 -15.01 4.69
C VAL A 113 1.11 -16.03 3.75
N LEU A 114 0.36 -16.58 2.79
CA LEU A 114 0.89 -17.55 1.83
C LEU A 114 1.96 -16.91 0.93
N HIS A 115 1.78 -15.64 0.56
CA HIS A 115 2.80 -14.88 -0.19
C HIS A 115 4.12 -14.79 0.58
N ASN A 116 4.05 -14.44 1.87
CA ASN A 116 5.23 -14.40 2.72
C ASN A 116 5.87 -15.79 2.90
N PHE A 117 5.06 -16.84 3.06
CA PHE A 117 5.55 -18.21 3.16
C PHE A 117 6.33 -18.60 1.91
N VAL A 118 5.77 -18.39 0.72
CA VAL A 118 6.47 -18.71 -0.52
C VAL A 118 7.74 -17.87 -0.70
N LEU A 119 7.71 -16.59 -0.32
CA LEU A 119 8.90 -15.75 -0.33
C LEU A 119 10.03 -16.28 0.57
N ALA A 120 9.70 -16.89 1.70
CA ALA A 120 10.67 -17.48 2.61
C ALA A 120 11.29 -18.77 2.05
N GLU A 121 10.49 -19.60 1.36
CA GLU A 121 10.93 -20.88 0.80
C GLU A 121 11.67 -20.75 -0.55
N ASP A 122 11.15 -19.94 -1.48
CA ASP A 122 11.64 -19.86 -2.86
C ASP A 122 12.75 -18.82 -3.09
N GLY A 123 12.95 -17.92 -2.12
CA GLY A 123 13.78 -16.72 -2.28
C GLY A 123 13.11 -15.62 -3.12
N ALA A 124 13.56 -14.38 -2.95
CA ALA A 124 12.94 -13.20 -3.59
C ALA A 124 13.03 -13.18 -5.12
N ASP A 125 13.91 -13.98 -5.72
CA ASP A 125 14.30 -13.92 -7.13
C ASP A 125 13.38 -14.69 -8.09
N LYS A 126 12.37 -15.43 -7.58
CA LYS A 126 11.45 -16.24 -8.41
C LYS A 126 10.04 -15.67 -8.58
N LEU A 127 9.76 -14.49 -8.02
CA LEU A 127 8.46 -13.87 -8.26
C LEU A 127 8.38 -13.37 -9.70
N PRO A 128 7.27 -13.62 -10.42
CA PRO A 128 7.08 -13.11 -11.78
C PRO A 128 7.28 -11.59 -11.78
N GLU A 129 7.76 -10.98 -12.86
CA GLU A 129 7.73 -9.52 -12.92
C GLU A 129 6.27 -9.07 -12.97
N PRO A 130 5.88 -7.99 -12.25
CA PRO A 130 4.53 -7.50 -12.35
C PRO A 130 4.28 -7.07 -13.80
N GLU A 131 3.28 -7.67 -14.44
CA GLU A 131 2.76 -7.16 -15.70
C GLU A 131 2.30 -5.73 -15.45
N VAL A 132 2.77 -4.78 -16.25
CA VAL A 132 2.25 -3.42 -16.23
C VAL A 132 0.84 -3.54 -16.80
N GLU A 133 -0.16 -3.61 -15.93
CA GLU A 133 -1.53 -3.33 -16.35
C GLU A 133 -1.51 -1.86 -16.80
N GLU A 134 -1.54 -1.63 -18.12
CA GLU A 134 -1.89 -0.32 -18.66
C GLU A 134 -3.31 -0.03 -18.17
N ASP A 135 -3.42 0.69 -17.05
CA ASP A 135 -4.67 1.32 -16.65
C ASP A 135 -5.07 2.23 -17.82
N GLY A 136 -6.01 1.74 -18.62
CA GLY A 136 -6.57 2.48 -19.73
C GLY A 136 -7.04 3.85 -19.23
N ASP A 137 -6.59 4.88 -19.93
CA ASP A 137 -6.92 6.28 -19.69
C ASP A 137 -8.41 6.45 -19.35
N ASP A 138 -8.72 6.71 -18.09
CA ASP A 138 -9.96 7.40 -17.72
C ASP A 138 -9.58 8.71 -17.02
N GLU A 139 -8.91 9.57 -17.79
CA GLU A 139 -9.07 11.01 -17.64
C GLU A 139 -10.54 11.36 -17.94
N THR A 140 -11.40 11.34 -16.92
CA THR A 140 -12.61 12.16 -16.93
C THR A 140 -12.63 13.10 -15.73
N GLN A 141 -12.01 14.25 -15.99
CA GLN A 141 -12.36 15.60 -15.53
C GLN A 141 -12.92 15.76 -14.11
N ALA A 142 -12.08 16.38 -13.28
CA ALA A 142 -12.52 17.22 -12.18
C ALA A 142 -13.49 18.32 -12.68
N ILE A 143 -14.65 18.42 -12.03
CA ILE A 143 -15.36 19.67 -11.77
C ILE A 143 -15.62 19.72 -10.27
#